data_AF-A9NT02-F1
#
_entry.id   AF-A9NT02-F1
#
_cell.length_a   1.000
_cell.length_b   1.000
_cell.length_c   1.000
_cell.angle_alpha   90.00
_cell.angle_beta   90.00
_cell.angle_gamma   90.00
#
_symmetry.space_group_name_H-M   'P 1'
#
loop_
_entity.id
_entity.type
_entity.pdbx_description
1 polymer ?
#
loop_
_entity_poly.entity_id
_entity_poly.type
_entity_poly.pdbx_seq_one_letter_code
_entity_poly.pdbx_strand_id
1 'polypeptide(L)' 'MSRRVYPLVSLNRYQGNWTIKVRVTNKGPLRTFRNARGEGSVFNVELTDEDGTQIQATMFKEAADKF' A
#
# COMPACT_ATOMS: atom_id res chain seq x y z
N MET A 1 0.97 -13.58 -19.72
CA MET A 1 -0.19 -12.68 -19.82
C MET A 1 0.20 -11.32 -19.24
N SER A 2 0.11 -10.25 -20.03
CA SER A 2 0.35 -8.89 -19.54
C SER A 2 -0.81 -8.47 -18.63
N ARG A 3 -0.55 -8.27 -17.34
CA ARG A 3 -1.54 -7.76 -16.38
C ARG A 3 -1.69 -6.27 -16.62
N ARG A 4 -2.92 -5.78 -16.88
CA ARG A 4 -3.18 -4.35 -17.11
C ARG A 4 -2.75 -3.54 -15.89
N VAL A 5 -1.87 -2.58 -16.13
CA VAL A 5 -1.43 -1.60 -15.12
C VAL A 5 -2.34 -0.37 -15.22
N TYR A 6 -2.83 0.09 -14.07
CA TYR A 6 -3.68 1.26 -13.93
C TYR A 6 -2.84 2.41 -13.32
N PRO A 7 -3.00 3.64 -13.82
CA PRO A 7 -2.37 4.81 -13.20
C PRO A 7 -3.01 5.10 -11.85
N LEU A 8 -2.25 5.65 -10.90
CA LEU A 8 -2.74 5.93 -9.54
C LEU A 8 -4.00 6.81 -9.53
N VAL A 9 -4.06 7.83 -10.40
CA VAL A 9 -5.18 8.77 -10.49
C VAL A 9 -6.52 8.10 -10.88
N SER A 10 -6.45 6.94 -11.55
CA SER A 10 -7.65 6.21 -11.97
C SER A 10 -8.21 5.27 -10.91
N LEU A 11 -7.50 5.07 -9.79
CA LEU A 11 -7.93 4.15 -8.74
C LEU A 11 -9.21 4.65 -8.07
N ASN A 12 -10.18 3.74 -7.94
CA ASN A 12 -11.43 4.00 -7.24
C ASN A 12 -11.68 2.90 -6.21
N ARG A 13 -12.32 3.25 -5.08
CA ARG A 13 -12.69 2.33 -3.99
C ARG A 13 -13.57 1.16 -4.44
N TYR A 14 -14.33 1.35 -5.52
CA TYR A 14 -15.21 0.31 -6.07
C TYR A 14 -14.53 -0.57 -7.12
N GLN A 15 -13.27 -0.28 -7.49
CA GLN A 15 -12.51 -1.11 -8.41
C GLN A 15 -11.84 -2.24 -7.62
N GLY A 16 -12.36 -3.46 -7.74
CA GLY A 16 -11.86 -4.61 -6.96
C GLY A 16 -10.52 -5.17 -7.46
N ASN A 17 -10.33 -5.24 -8.78
CA ASN A 17 -9.12 -5.79 -9.39
C ASN A 17 -8.34 -4.70 -10.13
N TRP A 18 -7.20 -4.31 -9.57
CA TRP A 18 -6.28 -3.38 -10.19
C TRP A 18 -4.83 -3.78 -9.91
N THR A 19 -3.92 -3.16 -10.63
CA THR A 19 -2.48 -3.35 -10.49
C THR A 19 -1.83 -2.05 -10.86
N ILE A 20 -0.92 -1.57 -10.02
CA ILE A 20 -0.24 -0.30 -10.22
C ILE A 20 1.25 -0.54 -10.33
N LYS A 21 1.93 0.33 -11.06
CA LYS A 21 3.38 0.37 -11.15
C LYS A 21 3.82 1.69 -10.54
N VAL A 22 4.52 1.63 -9.42
CA VAL A 22 4.85 2.82 -8.63
C VAL A 22 6.25 2.69 -8.06
N ARG A 23 6.87 3.83 -7.75
CA ARG A 23 8.12 3.92 -7.00
C ARG A 23 7.80 4.11 -5.52
N VAL A 24 8.48 3.35 -4.66
CA VAL A 24 8.46 3.61 -3.22
C VAL A 24 9.33 4.84 -2.94
N THR A 25 8.72 5.91 -2.41
CA THR A 25 9.43 7.14 -2.03
C THR A 25 9.82 7.13 -0.56
N ASN A 26 8.98 6.58 0.29
CA ASN A 26 9.21 6.52 1.73
C ASN A 26 8.69 5.21 2.31
N LYS A 27 9.50 4.57 3.15
CA LYS A 27 9.06 3.42 3.97
C LYS A 27 9.10 3.83 5.43
N GLY A 28 7.92 3.95 6.03
CA GLY A 28 7.78 4.21 7.45
C GLY A 28 8.23 3.01 8.29
N PRO A 29 8.62 3.23 9.55
CA PRO A 29 9.03 2.16 10.45
C PRO A 29 7.87 1.21 10.75
N LEU A 30 8.19 -0.05 11.03
CA LEU A 30 7.23 -1.03 11.53
C LEU A 30 6.76 -0.60 12.92
N ARG A 31 5.45 -0.44 13.09
CA ARG A 31 4.81 -0.06 14.35
C ARG A 31 3.97 -1.23 14.83
N THR A 32 4.11 -1.59 16.10
CA THR A 32 3.22 -2.55 16.75
C THR A 32 2.05 -1.82 17.40
N PHE A 33 0.83 -2.32 17.21
CA PHE A 33 -0.37 -1.84 17.87
C PHE A 33 -1.01 -2.98 18.67
N ARG A 34 -1.65 -2.64 19.79
CA ARG A 34 -2.42 -3.57 20.62
C ARG A 34 -3.83 -3.04 20.78
N ASN A 35 -4.82 -3.87 20.45
CA ASN A 35 -6.25 -3.54 20.61
C ASN A 35 -6.99 -4.70 21.31
N ALA A 36 -8.28 -4.50 21.59
CA ALA A 36 -9.11 -5.52 22.25
C ALA A 36 -9.22 -6.85 21.48
N ARG A 37 -8.88 -6.86 20.19
CA ARG A 37 -8.87 -8.05 19.31
C ARG A 37 -7.48 -8.69 19.17
N GLY A 38 -6.45 -8.15 19.81
CA GLY A 38 -5.09 -8.68 19.82
C GLY A 38 -3.99 -7.67 19.50
N GLU A 39 -2.78 -8.18 19.33
CA GLU A 39 -1.60 -7.44 18.88
C GLU A 39 -1.44 -7.56 17.35
N GLY A 40 -0.85 -6.55 16.72
CA GLY A 40 -0.55 -6.56 15.30
C GLY A 40 0.51 -5.56 14.90
N SER A 41 1.15 -5.80 13.76
CA SER A 41 2.12 -4.89 13.16
C SER A 41 1.47 -4.07 12.06
N VAL A 42 1.87 -2.82 11.90
CA VAL A 42 1.46 -1.92 10.83
C VAL A 42 2.66 -1.14 10.34
N PHE A 43 2.81 -0.99 9.02
CA PHE A 43 3.75 -0.04 8.46
C PHE A 43 3.12 0.73 7.31
N ASN A 44 3.58 1.96 7.14
CA ASN A 44 3.11 2.88 6.11
C ASN A 44 4.18 3.01 5.03
N VAL A 45 3.76 3.07 3.78
CA VAL A 45 4.62 3.30 2.62
C VAL A 45 4.02 4.40 1.78
N GLU A 46 4.85 5.34 1.34
CA GLU A 46 4.47 6.32 0.34
C GLU A 46 4.92 5.83 -1.03
N LEU A 47 3.98 5.85 -1.97
CA LEU A 47 4.11 5.35 -3.32
C LEU A 47 3.83 6.51 -4.28
N THR A 48 4.72 6.69 -5.25
CA THR A 48 4.58 7.73 -6.28
C THR A 48 4.60 7.10 -7.67
N ASP A 49 3.66 7.49 -8.52
CA ASP A 49 3.57 7.06 -9.92
C ASP A 49 4.37 7.99 -10.85
N GLU A 50 4.45 7.62 -12.13
CA GLU A 50 5.11 8.41 -13.19
C GLU A 50 4.50 9.81 -13.34
N ASP A 51 3.18 9.93 -13.16
CA ASP A 51 2.44 11.20 -13.21
C ASP A 51 2.66 12.11 -11.98
N GLY A 52 3.51 11.71 -11.03
CA GLY A 52 3.77 12.46 -9.80
C GLY A 52 2.63 12.39 -8.77
N THR A 53 1.60 11.59 -9.04
CA THR A 53 0.54 11.29 -8.06
C THR A 53 1.13 10.47 -6.93
N GLN A 54 0.82 10.85 -5.69
CA GLN A 54 1.28 10.17 -4.49
C GLN A 54 0.11 9.48 -3.79
N ILE A 55 0.34 8.27 -3.29
CA ILE A 55 -0.60 7.55 -2.45
C ILE A 55 0.13 6.93 -1.26
N GLN A 56 -0.53 6.90 -0.12
CA GLN A 56 -0.05 6.16 1.04
C GLN A 56 -0.71 4.78 1.09
N ALA A 57 0.11 3.74 1.17
CA ALA A 57 -0.33 2.39 1.44
C ALA A 57 -0.02 2.03 2.90
N THR A 58 -0.99 1.41 3.57
CA THR A 58 -0.83 0.89 4.93
C THR A 58 -1.00 -0.62 4.90
N MET A 59 0.04 -1.34 5.35
CA MET A 59 0.04 -2.79 5.42
C MET A 59 -0.16 -3.23 6.87
N PHE A 60 -0.95 -4.28 7.08
CA PHE A 60 -1.30 -4.78 8.41
C PHE A 60 -0.90 -6.25 8.59
N LYS A 61 -0.54 -6.61 9.83
CA LYS A 61 -0.28 -7.99 10.27
C LYS A 61 0.74 -8.72 9.38
N GLU A 62 0.34 -9.84 8.79
CA GLU A 62 1.21 -10.65 7.92
C GLU A 62 1.77 -9.87 6.73
N ALA A 63 1.02 -8.91 6.18
CA ALA A 63 1.53 -8.05 5.13
C ALA A 63 2.58 -7.06 5.66
N ALA A 64 2.50 -6.68 6.94
CA ALA A 64 3.50 -5.86 7.60
C ALA A 64 4.77 -6.63 7.95
N ASP A 65 4.64 -7.91 8.31
CA ASP A 65 5.79 -8.75 8.67
C ASP A 65 6.49 -9.32 7.43
N LYS A 66 5.77 -9.47 6.31
CA LYS A 66 6.30 -10.02 5.05
C LYS A 66 7.03 -9.00 4.16
N PHE A 67 6.70 -7.71 4.24
CA PHE A 67 7.14 -6.67 3.28
C PHE A 67 7.91 -5.52 3.93
#